data_AF-A0A3D0T7G1-F1
#
_entry.id   AF-A0A3D0T7G1-F1
#
_cell.length_a   1.000
_cell.length_b   1.000
_cell.length_c   1.000
_cell.angle_alpha   90.00
_cell.angle_beta   90.00
_cell.angle_gamma   90.00
#
_symmetry.space_group_name_H-M   'P 1'
#
loop_
_entity.id
_entity.type
_entity.pdbx_description
1 polymer ?
#
loop_
_entity_poly.entity_id
_entity_poly.type
_entity_poly.pdbx_seq_one_letter_code
_entity_poly.pdbx_strand_id
1 'polypeptide(L)'
;MKKKHMIFPEFFQRLIWGPLRFFMIIFCSLQIKGVHNLRNLKSNMIIASNHQSELDPLLIVACLPFFSHFFPIIYVTKEKSFFMNKSWNKWKQILYGGAFFRMIGAYPTYVGLKNYELALPHHLETLKIGNNVGIFPTGKRIKSKEEIVKVKGGVSFLAQQSKAPIIPVLIQGLEDLNLKNIFSKKMKVSVTFGSPLY
;
A
#
# COMPACT_ATOMS: atom_id res chain seq x y z
N MET A 1 10.66 0.18 15.78
CA MET A 1 9.98 -0.95 15.13
C MET A 1 10.80 -2.20 15.36
N LYS A 2 10.53 -2.86 16.49
CA LYS A 2 11.05 -4.20 16.77
C LYS A 2 10.36 -5.21 15.85
N LYS A 3 11.05 -6.29 15.42
CA LYS A 3 10.49 -7.36 14.57
C LYS A 3 9.12 -7.88 15.05
N LYS A 4 8.90 -7.97 16.36
CA LYS A 4 7.61 -8.36 16.96
C LYS A 4 6.40 -7.50 16.52
N HIS A 5 6.62 -6.25 16.11
CA HIS A 5 5.55 -5.38 15.63
C HIS A 5 5.09 -5.74 14.20
N MET A 6 5.79 -6.64 13.51
CA MET A 6 5.48 -7.09 12.14
C MET A 6 4.56 -8.31 12.12
N ILE A 7 4.54 -9.10 13.18
CA ILE A 7 3.73 -10.32 13.30
C ILE A 7 2.24 -10.01 13.10
N PHE A 8 1.79 -8.92 13.72
CA PHE A 8 0.38 -8.55 13.67
C PHE A 8 -0.04 -8.03 12.27
N PRO A 9 0.67 -7.06 11.65
CA PRO A 9 0.52 -6.75 10.23
C PRO A 9 0.50 -7.95 9.30
N GLU A 10 1.43 -8.88 9.48
CA GLU A 10 1.52 -10.07 8.64
C GLU A 10 0.29 -10.95 8.77
N PHE A 11 -0.12 -11.25 10.01
CA PHE A 11 -1.31 -12.05 10.28
C PHE A 11 -2.56 -11.46 9.59
N PHE A 12 -2.80 -10.15 9.75
CA PHE A 12 -3.97 -9.51 9.14
C PHE A 12 -3.88 -9.39 7.62
N GLN A 13 -2.70 -9.10 7.06
CA GLN A 13 -2.52 -9.08 5.61
C GLN A 13 -2.80 -10.47 5.01
N ARG A 14 -2.32 -11.54 5.65
CA ARG A 14 -2.61 -12.92 5.26
C ARG A 14 -4.08 -13.29 5.42
N LEU A 15 -4.73 -12.86 6.51
CA LEU A 15 -6.16 -13.08 6.74
C LEU A 15 -7.02 -12.42 5.66
N ILE A 16 -6.68 -11.19 5.25
CA ILE A 16 -7.41 -10.44 4.22
C ILE A 16 -7.09 -10.95 2.80
N TRP A 17 -5.89 -11.49 2.57
CA TRP A 17 -5.39 -11.93 1.27
C TRP A 17 -6.39 -12.81 0.52
N GLY A 18 -6.87 -13.89 1.15
CA GLY A 18 -7.72 -14.90 0.50
C GLY A 18 -9.09 -14.35 0.08
N PRO A 19 -9.89 -13.82 1.03
CA PRO A 19 -11.19 -13.22 0.72
C PRO A 19 -11.11 -12.11 -0.32
N LEU A 20 -10.13 -11.20 -0.19
CA LEU A 20 -9.98 -10.10 -1.13
C LEU A 20 -9.57 -10.58 -2.52
N ARG A 21 -8.59 -11.48 -2.62
CA ARG A 21 -8.16 -12.02 -3.92
C ARG A 21 -9.29 -12.74 -4.63
N PHE A 22 -10.03 -13.59 -3.90
CA PHE A 22 -11.19 -14.30 -4.44
C PHE A 22 -12.24 -13.32 -4.97
N PHE A 23 -12.61 -12.32 -4.16
CA PHE A 23 -13.56 -11.29 -4.55
C PHE A 23 -13.11 -10.54 -5.83
N MET A 24 -11.85 -10.12 -5.90
CA MET A 24 -11.32 -9.37 -7.04
C MET A 24 -11.26 -10.21 -8.31
N ILE A 25 -10.99 -11.51 -8.22
CA ILE A 25 -11.03 -12.42 -9.38
C ILE A 25 -12.47 -12.57 -9.88
N ILE A 26 -13.43 -12.81 -8.99
CA ILE A 26 -14.82 -13.12 -9.37
C ILE A 26 -15.60 -11.90 -9.85
N PHE A 27 -15.44 -10.75 -9.19
CA PHE A 27 -16.26 -9.56 -9.45
C PHE A 27 -15.54 -8.47 -10.25
N CYS A 28 -14.21 -8.47 -10.22
CA CYS A 28 -13.41 -7.39 -10.81
C CYS A 28 -12.44 -7.86 -11.90
N SER A 29 -12.54 -9.13 -12.33
CA SER A 29 -11.71 -9.71 -13.40
C SER A 29 -10.22 -9.38 -13.23
N LEU A 30 -9.70 -9.60 -12.01
CA LEU A 30 -8.35 -9.21 -11.62
C LEU A 30 -7.28 -9.83 -12.54
N GLN A 31 -6.47 -8.96 -13.16
CA GLN A 31 -5.28 -9.34 -13.93
C GLN A 31 -4.01 -8.97 -13.16
N ILE A 32 -3.15 -9.95 -12.92
CA ILE A 32 -1.85 -9.75 -12.26
C ILE A 32 -0.75 -9.94 -13.30
N LYS A 33 0.03 -8.89 -13.54
CA LYS A 33 1.12 -8.88 -14.54
C LYS A 33 2.45 -8.58 -13.87
N GLY A 34 3.53 -9.16 -14.40
CA GLY A 34 4.90 -8.83 -13.95
C GLY A 34 5.28 -9.30 -12.55
N VAL A 35 4.43 -10.04 -11.82
CA VAL A 35 4.76 -10.56 -10.48
C VAL A 35 6.01 -11.46 -10.48
N HIS A 36 6.37 -12.03 -11.64
CA HIS A 36 7.60 -12.79 -11.82
C HIS A 36 8.87 -11.96 -11.65
N ASN A 37 8.81 -10.64 -11.85
CA ASN A 37 9.92 -9.71 -11.61
C ASN A 37 10.39 -9.73 -10.15
N LEU A 38 9.58 -10.26 -9.23
CA LEU A 38 9.89 -10.35 -7.81
C LEU A 38 10.55 -11.67 -7.41
N ARG A 39 10.55 -12.71 -8.26
CA ARG A 39 10.91 -14.09 -7.86
C ARG A 39 12.27 -14.23 -7.18
N ASN A 40 13.26 -13.47 -7.63
CA ASN A 40 14.64 -13.54 -7.12
C ASN A 40 14.96 -12.44 -6.10
N LEU A 41 13.98 -11.61 -5.74
CA LEU A 41 14.19 -10.54 -4.78
C LEU A 41 14.10 -11.06 -3.36
N LYS A 42 14.97 -10.53 -2.51
CA LYS A 42 14.82 -10.65 -1.06
C LYS A 42 13.86 -9.55 -0.56
N SER A 43 13.41 -9.68 0.67
CA SER A 43 12.77 -8.56 1.37
C SER A 43 13.77 -7.41 1.55
N ASN A 44 13.27 -6.25 2.01
CA ASN A 44 13.91 -4.94 1.93
C ASN A 44 13.76 -4.28 0.54
N MET A 45 12.52 -4.13 0.09
CA MET A 45 12.17 -3.42 -1.14
C MET A 45 11.14 -2.31 -0.89
N ILE A 46 11.11 -1.34 -1.80
CA ILE A 46 10.15 -0.22 -1.77
C ILE A 46 9.15 -0.41 -2.91
N ILE A 47 7.93 -0.82 -2.59
CA ILE A 47 6.83 -0.90 -3.55
C ILE A 47 6.25 0.50 -3.74
N ALA A 48 6.48 1.09 -4.92
CA ALA A 48 6.00 2.43 -5.26
C ALA A 48 4.84 2.34 -6.25
N SER A 49 3.64 2.76 -5.83
CA SER A 49 2.43 2.64 -6.65
C SER A 49 1.65 3.93 -6.81
N ASN A 50 0.90 4.06 -7.90
CA ASN A 50 -0.14 5.08 -7.98
C ASN A 50 -1.25 4.80 -6.95
N HIS A 51 -1.97 5.84 -6.54
CA HIS A 51 -3.03 5.72 -5.54
C HIS A 51 -4.38 6.13 -6.14
N GLN A 52 -5.27 5.17 -6.40
CA GLN A 52 -6.62 5.38 -6.92
C GLN A 52 -7.69 5.16 -5.84
N SER A 53 -7.48 4.19 -4.93
CA SER A 53 -8.47 3.78 -3.94
C SER A 53 -7.85 3.48 -2.57
N GLU A 54 -8.66 3.56 -1.52
CA GLU A 54 -8.27 3.09 -0.17
C GLU A 54 -7.95 1.58 -0.15
N LEU A 55 -8.41 0.83 -1.16
CA LEU A 55 -8.13 -0.60 -1.32
C LEU A 55 -6.74 -0.90 -1.91
N ASP A 56 -6.05 0.07 -2.50
CA ASP A 56 -4.77 -0.17 -3.19
C ASP A 56 -3.72 -0.92 -2.35
N PRO A 57 -3.47 -0.56 -1.06
CA PRO A 57 -2.50 -1.27 -0.24
C PRO A 57 -2.84 -2.75 -0.07
N LEU A 58 -4.14 -3.04 0.14
CA LEU A 58 -4.64 -4.40 0.34
C LEU A 58 -4.66 -5.18 -0.97
N LEU A 59 -4.94 -4.51 -2.10
CA LEU A 59 -4.92 -5.13 -3.41
C LEU A 59 -3.50 -5.57 -3.80
N ILE A 60 -2.48 -4.74 -3.55
CA ILE A 60 -1.07 -5.13 -3.78
C ILE A 60 -0.73 -6.37 -2.96
N VAL A 61 -1.10 -6.38 -1.67
CA VAL A 61 -0.96 -7.55 -0.78
C VAL A 61 -1.62 -8.79 -1.38
N ALA A 62 -2.88 -8.69 -1.84
CA ALA A 62 -3.63 -9.78 -2.45
C ALA A 62 -3.04 -10.29 -3.78
N CYS A 63 -2.27 -9.46 -4.48
CA CYS A 63 -1.64 -9.84 -5.75
C CYS A 63 -0.36 -10.65 -5.57
N LEU A 64 0.33 -10.52 -4.43
CA LEU A 64 1.53 -11.30 -4.13
C LEU A 64 1.21 -12.78 -3.85
N PRO A 65 2.16 -13.71 -4.07
CA PRO A 65 1.99 -15.11 -3.70
C PRO A 65 1.80 -15.24 -2.18
N PHE A 66 0.80 -16.03 -1.75
CA PHE A 66 0.45 -16.17 -0.33
C PHE A 66 1.65 -16.57 0.53
N PHE A 67 2.43 -17.56 0.13
CA PHE A 67 3.61 -18.02 0.89
C PHE A 67 4.88 -17.20 0.66
N SER A 68 4.80 -16.03 0.02
CA SER A 68 5.99 -15.20 -0.18
C SER A 68 6.54 -14.66 1.15
N HIS A 69 7.87 -14.50 1.20
CA HIS A 69 8.59 -13.83 2.28
C HIS A 69 8.42 -12.31 2.26
N PHE A 70 7.60 -11.78 1.36
CA PHE A 70 7.38 -10.34 1.20
C PHE A 70 6.44 -9.73 2.24
N PHE A 71 5.73 -10.56 3.00
CA PHE A 71 4.86 -10.09 4.07
C PHE A 71 5.63 -9.84 5.38
N PRO A 72 5.23 -8.82 6.16
CA PRO A 72 4.25 -7.80 5.81
C PRO A 72 4.84 -6.69 4.93
N ILE A 73 3.97 -6.00 4.17
CA ILE A 73 4.33 -4.71 3.55
C ILE A 73 3.85 -3.58 4.47
N ILE A 74 4.76 -2.68 4.85
CA ILE A 74 4.43 -1.54 5.71
C ILE A 74 4.12 -0.31 4.86
N TYR A 75 2.90 0.20 4.99
CA TYR A 75 2.42 1.32 4.18
C TYR A 75 2.55 2.67 4.86
N VAL A 76 2.75 3.70 4.04
CA VAL A 76 2.60 5.10 4.43
C VAL A 76 1.11 5.46 4.52
N THR A 77 0.69 5.98 5.68
CA THR A 77 -0.63 6.63 5.82
C THR A 77 -0.49 8.05 6.37
N LYS A 78 -1.56 8.83 6.30
CA LYS A 78 -1.64 10.16 6.94
C LYS A 78 -1.77 10.00 8.46
N GLU A 79 -1.48 11.08 9.18
CA GLU A 79 -1.70 11.11 10.63
C GLU A 79 -3.17 10.84 10.97
N LYS A 80 -3.41 10.25 12.15
CA LYS A 80 -4.75 9.94 12.64
C LYS A 80 -5.66 11.18 12.67
N SER A 81 -5.09 12.35 12.96
CA SER A 81 -5.78 13.65 12.95
C SER A 81 -6.49 13.95 11.63
N PHE A 82 -5.95 13.51 10.50
CA PHE A 82 -6.58 13.69 9.18
C PHE A 82 -7.85 12.86 8.98
N PHE A 83 -8.03 11.81 9.77
CA PHE A 83 -9.20 10.93 9.71
C PHE A 83 -10.16 11.14 10.88
N MET A 84 -9.81 11.99 11.84
CA MET A 84 -10.67 12.29 12.97
C MET A 84 -11.63 13.42 12.61
N ASN A 85 -12.89 13.07 12.35
CA ASN A 85 -13.98 14.02 12.22
C ASN A 85 -14.95 13.84 13.41
N LYS A 86 -15.25 14.92 14.14
CA LYS A 86 -16.18 14.90 15.28
C LYS A 86 -17.60 14.43 14.91
N SER A 87 -17.98 14.55 13.64
CA SER A 87 -19.27 14.13 13.10
C SER A 87 -19.35 12.63 12.72
N TRP A 88 -18.26 11.86 12.89
CA TRP A 88 -18.26 10.43 12.56
C TRP A 88 -18.81 9.57 13.70
N ASN A 89 -19.60 8.56 13.35
CA ASN A 89 -20.09 7.57 14.30
C ASN A 89 -18.93 6.73 14.90
N LYS A 90 -19.18 6.09 16.04
CA LYS A 90 -18.18 5.33 16.80
C LYS A 90 -17.49 4.25 15.96
N TRP A 91 -18.21 3.61 15.03
CA TRP A 91 -17.67 2.63 14.09
C TRP A 91 -16.65 3.21 13.12
N LYS A 92 -16.95 4.35 12.49
CA LYS A 92 -15.98 5.07 11.64
C LYS A 92 -14.77 5.55 12.45
N GLN A 93 -14.99 6.00 13.70
CA GLN A 93 -13.86 6.37 14.56
C GLN A 93 -12.99 5.17 14.97
N ILE A 94 -13.54 3.97 15.11
CA ILE A 94 -12.76 2.74 15.36
C ILE A 94 -12.01 2.31 14.09
N LEU A 95 -12.71 2.28 12.95
CA LEU A 95 -12.15 1.88 11.65
C LEU A 95 -11.02 2.83 11.20
N TYR A 96 -11.18 4.12 11.42
CA TYR A 96 -10.20 5.13 11.06
C TYR A 96 -9.39 5.65 12.26
N GLY A 97 -9.55 5.05 13.43
CA GLY A 97 -8.94 5.47 14.69
C GLY A 97 -7.46 5.12 14.85
N GLY A 98 -6.79 4.73 13.76
CA GLY A 98 -5.39 4.32 13.73
C GLY A 98 -5.13 2.88 14.13
N ALA A 99 -6.02 2.24 14.92
CA ALA A 99 -5.86 0.85 15.32
C ALA A 99 -5.92 -0.09 14.11
N PHE A 100 -7.01 -0.02 13.32
CA PHE A 100 -7.17 -0.80 12.09
C PHE A 100 -6.00 -0.62 11.11
N PHE A 101 -5.60 0.63 10.85
CA PHE A 101 -4.46 0.95 9.99
C PHE A 101 -3.18 0.27 10.48
N ARG A 102 -2.86 0.34 11.77
CA ARG A 102 -1.71 -0.37 12.34
C ARG A 102 -1.84 -1.88 12.19
N MET A 103 -3.04 -2.44 12.32
CA MET A 103 -3.26 -3.88 12.16
C MET A 103 -2.94 -4.35 10.75
N ILE A 104 -3.20 -3.54 9.73
CA ILE A 104 -2.91 -3.87 8.32
C ILE A 104 -1.52 -3.37 7.87
N GLY A 105 -0.69 -2.88 8.80
CA GLY A 105 0.68 -2.41 8.51
C GLY A 105 0.79 -0.98 7.99
N ALA A 106 -0.24 -0.13 8.14
CA ALA A 106 -0.18 1.28 7.77
C ALA A 106 0.25 2.16 8.95
N TYR A 107 1.37 2.87 8.79
CA TYR A 107 1.95 3.75 9.81
C TYR A 107 1.97 5.21 9.35
N PRO A 108 1.71 6.15 10.28
CA PRO A 108 1.56 7.55 9.93
C PRO A 108 2.88 8.15 9.45
N THR A 109 2.74 9.15 8.60
CA THR A 109 3.82 10.03 8.14
C THR A 109 3.50 11.45 8.54
N TYR A 110 4.53 12.22 8.85
CA TYR A 110 4.37 13.57 9.37
C TYR A 110 4.45 14.58 8.23
N VAL A 111 3.40 15.38 8.06
CA VAL A 111 3.25 16.32 6.93
C VAL A 111 3.70 17.72 7.34
N GLY A 112 4.25 18.48 6.38
CA GLY A 112 4.72 19.86 6.62
C GLY A 112 6.17 19.95 7.10
N LEU A 113 6.79 18.82 7.42
CA LEU A 113 8.22 18.74 7.67
C LEU A 113 8.99 18.85 6.35
N LYS A 114 9.93 19.80 6.25
CA LYS A 114 10.87 19.91 5.11
C LYS A 114 12.02 18.89 5.19
N ASN A 115 11.82 17.78 5.91
CA ASN A 115 12.81 16.73 6.14
C ASN A 115 12.14 15.36 6.07
N TYR A 116 12.55 14.53 5.10
CA TYR A 116 11.96 13.21 4.90
C TYR A 116 12.34 12.20 5.98
N GLU A 117 13.48 12.34 6.64
CA GLU A 117 13.89 11.47 7.74
C GLU A 117 12.92 11.58 8.92
N LEU A 118 12.54 12.81 9.25
CA LEU A 118 11.53 13.09 10.28
C LEU A 118 10.11 12.76 9.81
N ALA A 119 9.84 12.85 8.50
CA ALA A 119 8.51 12.57 7.95
C ALA A 119 8.20 11.07 7.80
N LEU A 120 9.22 10.24 7.55
CA LEU A 120 9.09 8.80 7.25
C LEU A 120 9.84 7.87 8.24
N PRO A 121 9.83 8.14 9.57
CA PRO A 121 10.70 7.44 10.50
C PRO A 121 10.39 5.94 10.59
N HIS A 122 9.10 5.58 10.56
CA HIS A 122 8.66 4.19 10.59
C HIS A 122 9.07 3.40 9.34
N HIS A 123 9.04 4.03 8.18
CA HIS A 123 9.36 3.41 6.90
C HIS A 123 10.86 3.20 6.75
N LEU A 124 11.66 4.19 7.14
CA LEU A 124 13.12 4.04 7.25
C LEU A 124 13.48 2.89 8.19
N GLU A 125 12.87 2.84 9.38
CA GLU A 125 13.15 1.79 10.34
C GLU A 125 12.72 0.40 9.84
N THR A 126 11.59 0.32 9.14
CA THR A 126 11.11 -0.92 8.51
C THR A 126 12.13 -1.46 7.51
N LEU A 127 12.66 -0.59 6.64
CA LEU A 127 13.70 -0.97 5.68
C LEU A 127 15.00 -1.35 6.39
N LYS A 128 15.41 -0.62 7.44
CA LYS A 128 16.60 -0.93 8.25
C LYS A 128 16.56 -2.34 8.87
N ILE A 129 15.38 -2.84 9.25
CA ILE A 129 15.23 -4.21 9.79
C ILE A 129 15.02 -5.28 8.71
N GLY A 130 15.11 -4.91 7.42
CA GLY A 130 15.04 -5.82 6.28
C GLY A 130 13.63 -6.13 5.77
N ASN A 131 12.63 -5.32 6.12
CA ASN A 131 11.23 -5.50 5.70
C ASN A 131 10.85 -4.56 4.56
N ASN A 132 9.67 -4.80 3.99
CA ASN A 132 9.21 -4.11 2.79
C ASN A 132 8.34 -2.90 3.13
N VAL A 133 8.47 -1.85 2.32
CA VAL A 133 7.66 -0.64 2.45
C VAL A 133 6.81 -0.44 1.20
N GLY A 134 5.53 -0.15 1.40
CA GLY A 134 4.63 0.33 0.36
C GLY A 134 4.44 1.84 0.47
N ILE A 135 4.59 2.56 -0.65
CA ILE A 135 4.48 4.02 -0.68
C ILE A 135 3.76 4.48 -1.94
N PHE A 136 2.92 5.50 -1.77
CA PHE A 136 2.23 6.17 -2.85
C PHE A 136 2.90 7.52 -3.11
N PRO A 137 3.71 7.69 -4.18
CA PRO A 137 4.55 8.87 -4.37
C PRO A 137 3.76 10.17 -4.47
N THR A 138 2.49 10.10 -4.87
CA THR A 138 1.56 11.23 -4.94
C THR A 138 1.16 11.76 -3.55
N GLY A 139 1.14 10.90 -2.53
CA GLY A 139 0.66 11.21 -1.17
C GLY A 139 -0.83 11.57 -1.08
N LYS A 140 -1.58 11.47 -2.19
CA LYS A 140 -3.03 11.64 -2.27
C LYS A 140 -3.58 10.70 -3.35
N ARG A 141 -4.86 10.35 -3.20
CA ARG A 141 -5.60 9.63 -4.22
C ARG A 141 -5.77 10.50 -5.47
N ILE A 142 -5.54 9.90 -6.62
CA ILE A 142 -5.82 10.43 -7.96
C ILE A 142 -7.31 10.18 -8.20
N LYS A 143 -8.09 11.25 -8.37
CA LYS A 143 -9.55 11.16 -8.49
C LYS A 143 -10.04 11.12 -9.94
N SER A 144 -9.24 11.59 -10.90
CA SER A 144 -9.55 11.52 -12.32
C SER A 144 -8.30 11.23 -13.15
N LYS A 145 -8.46 10.73 -14.37
CA LYS A 145 -7.35 10.36 -15.26
C LYS A 145 -6.56 11.57 -15.75
N GLU A 146 -7.22 12.72 -15.78
CA GLU A 146 -6.68 14.00 -16.21
C GLU A 146 -5.96 14.74 -15.08
N GLU A 147 -6.01 14.23 -13.84
CA GLU A 147 -5.39 14.87 -12.68
C GLU A 147 -3.86 14.77 -12.79
N ILE A 148 -3.22 15.92 -13.08
CA ILE A 148 -1.76 16.03 -12.99
C ILE A 148 -1.37 16.06 -11.52
N VAL A 149 -0.79 14.96 -11.04
CA VAL A 149 -0.33 14.86 -9.65
C VAL A 149 1.18 14.92 -9.56
N LYS A 150 1.66 15.93 -8.82
CA LYS A 150 3.09 16.06 -8.49
C LYS A 150 3.53 14.89 -7.61
N VAL A 151 4.54 14.17 -8.08
CA VAL A 151 5.21 13.13 -7.30
C VAL A 151 6.16 13.76 -6.28
N LYS A 152 6.15 13.24 -5.05
CA LYS A 152 7.05 13.65 -3.97
C LYS A 152 8.33 12.79 -3.99
N GLY A 153 9.44 13.34 -3.52
CA GLY A 153 10.75 12.66 -3.47
C GLY A 153 10.93 11.59 -2.38
N GLY A 154 9.87 11.26 -1.62
CA GLY A 154 9.96 10.32 -0.50
C GLY A 154 10.43 8.92 -0.91
N VAL A 155 10.06 8.45 -2.10
CA VAL A 155 10.53 7.16 -2.64
C VAL A 155 12.04 7.17 -2.87
N SER A 156 12.54 8.18 -3.58
CA SER A 156 13.96 8.34 -3.87
C SER A 156 14.78 8.49 -2.59
N PHE A 157 14.26 9.25 -1.61
CA PHE A 157 14.88 9.38 -0.30
C PHE A 157 15.01 8.03 0.42
N LEU A 158 13.92 7.25 0.52
CA LEU A 158 13.95 5.94 1.17
C LEU A 158 14.94 5.01 0.46
N ALA A 159 14.92 4.95 -0.87
CA ALA A 159 15.82 4.11 -1.66
C ALA A 159 17.29 4.49 -1.45
N GLN A 160 17.59 5.80 -1.45
CA GLN A 160 18.96 6.29 -1.22
C GLN A 160 19.49 5.88 0.16
N GLN A 161 18.64 5.97 1.19
CA GLN A 161 19.00 5.69 2.59
C GLN A 161 19.10 4.20 2.90
N SER A 162 18.19 3.37 2.37
CA SER A 162 18.15 1.93 2.68
C SER A 162 18.89 1.05 1.67
N LYS A 163 19.25 1.61 0.50
CA LYS A 163 19.73 0.86 -0.68
C LYS A 163 18.73 -0.21 -1.16
N ALA A 164 17.46 -0.09 -0.75
CA ALA A 164 16.41 -0.99 -1.17
C ALA A 164 16.01 -0.68 -2.62
N PRO A 165 15.83 -1.71 -3.48
CA PRO A 165 15.31 -1.50 -4.82
C PRO A 165 13.88 -0.97 -4.78
N ILE A 166 13.56 -0.12 -5.75
CA ILE A 166 12.21 0.37 -5.98
C ILE A 166 11.50 -0.57 -6.95
N ILE A 167 10.34 -1.08 -6.54
CA ILE A 167 9.46 -1.89 -7.37
C ILE A 167 8.30 -1.00 -7.82
N PRO A 168 8.30 -0.51 -9.08
CA PRO A 168 7.18 0.26 -9.60
C PRO A 168 5.97 -0.65 -9.78
N VAL A 169 4.80 -0.23 -9.28
CA VAL A 169 3.54 -0.95 -9.40
C VAL A 169 2.46 -0.04 -9.96
N LEU A 170 1.86 -0.45 -11.07
CA LEU A 170 0.71 0.24 -11.66
C LEU A 170 -0.59 -0.49 -11.34
N ILE A 171 -1.53 0.23 -10.75
CA ILE A 171 -2.91 -0.20 -10.51
C ILE A 171 -3.82 0.53 -11.49
N GLN A 172 -4.73 -0.18 -12.14
CA GLN A 172 -5.73 0.39 -13.04
C GLN A 172 -7.09 -0.27 -12.83
N GLY A 173 -8.16 0.50 -13.09
CA GLY A 173 -9.54 0.01 -13.03
C GLY A 173 -10.17 0.07 -11.63
N LEU A 174 -9.49 0.66 -10.65
CA LEU A 174 -10.04 0.92 -9.31
C LEU A 174 -10.67 2.31 -9.17
N GLU A 175 -10.49 3.20 -10.15
CA GLU A 175 -11.07 4.55 -10.14
C GLU A 175 -12.61 4.56 -10.01
N ASP A 176 -13.28 3.56 -10.59
CA ASP A 176 -14.75 3.47 -10.65
C ASP A 176 -15.35 2.51 -9.61
N LEU A 177 -14.64 2.26 -8.50
CA LEU A 177 -15.05 1.28 -7.51
C LEU A 177 -16.31 1.73 -6.76
N ASN A 178 -17.45 1.21 -7.20
CA ASN A 178 -18.74 1.34 -6.55
C ASN A 178 -19.50 0.00 -6.59
N LEU A 179 -20.45 -0.19 -5.68
CA LEU A 179 -21.20 -1.45 -5.56
C LEU A 179 -21.90 -1.84 -6.87
N LYS A 180 -22.48 -0.87 -7.58
CA LYS A 180 -23.19 -1.12 -8.86
C LYS A 180 -22.26 -1.73 -9.92
N ASN A 181 -21.05 -1.18 -10.06
CA ASN A 181 -20.06 -1.62 -11.03
C ASN A 181 -19.49 -2.99 -10.66
N ILE A 182 -19.21 -3.22 -9.36
CA ILE A 182 -18.76 -4.51 -8.82
C ILE A 182 -19.78 -5.61 -9.15
N PHE A 183 -21.05 -5.41 -8.79
CA PHE A 183 -22.09 -6.44 -8.98
C PHE A 183 -22.47 -6.62 -10.46
N SER A 184 -22.20 -5.64 -11.31
CA SER A 184 -22.36 -5.78 -12.77
C SER A 184 -21.30 -6.65 -13.44
N LYS A 185 -20.23 -7.05 -12.73
CA LYS A 185 -19.07 -7.82 -13.25
C LYS A 185 -18.36 -7.19 -14.46
N LYS A 186 -18.60 -5.90 -14.74
CA LYS A 186 -17.96 -5.15 -15.83
C LYS A 186 -16.62 -4.55 -15.44
N MET A 187 -16.30 -4.55 -14.15
CA MET A 187 -15.06 -4.00 -13.65
C MET A 187 -13.88 -4.89 -14.03
N LYS A 188 -12.84 -4.29 -14.62
CA LYS A 188 -11.57 -4.94 -14.95
C LYS A 188 -10.46 -4.24 -14.20
N VAL A 189 -9.85 -4.95 -13.26
CA VAL A 189 -8.75 -4.42 -12.45
C VAL A 189 -7.45 -5.07 -12.89
N SER A 190 -6.42 -4.28 -13.12
CA SER A 190 -5.07 -4.78 -13.40
C SER A 190 -4.08 -4.25 -12.38
N VAL A 191 -3.16 -5.14 -11.97
CA VAL A 191 -1.98 -4.79 -11.16
C VAL A 191 -0.75 -5.27 -11.90
N THR A 192 0.14 -4.34 -12.25
CA THR A 192 1.35 -4.60 -13.02
C THR A 192 2.57 -4.26 -12.17
N PHE A 193 3.39 -5.28 -11.87
CA PHE A 193 4.68 -5.12 -11.20
C PHE A 193 5.77 -4.94 -12.24
N GLY A 194 6.44 -3.79 -12.25
CA GLY A 194 7.57 -3.52 -13.15
C GLY A 194 8.88 -4.14 -12.66
N SER A 195 9.93 -3.96 -13.46
CA SER A 195 11.28 -4.41 -13.09
C SER A 195 11.85 -3.56 -11.94
N PRO A 196 12.69 -4.16 -11.07
CA PRO A 196 13.33 -3.43 -9.98
C PRO A 196 14.25 -2.31 -10.49
N LEU A 197 14.20 -1.17 -9.81
CA LEU A 197 15.10 -0.02 -10.03
C LEU A 197 16.04 0.09 -8.82
N TYR A 198 17.34 0.31 -9.07
CA TYR A 198 18.38 0.40 -8.05
C TYR A 198 18.93 1.83 -7.93
#